data_AF-A0A520W0P2-F1
#
_entry.id   AF-A0A520W0P2-F1
#
_cell.length_a   1.000
_cell.length_b   1.000
_cell.length_c   1.000
_cell.angle_alpha   90.00
_cell.angle_beta   90.00
_cell.angle_gamma   90.00
#
_symmetry.space_group_name_H-M   'P 1'
#
loop_
_entity.id
_entity.type
_entity.pdbx_description
1 polymer ?
#
loop_
_entity_poly.entity_id
_entity_poly.type
_entity_poly.pdbx_seq_one_letter_code
_entity_poly.pdbx_strand_id
1 'polypeptide(L)'
;MKKILNEGFSLVELIIVMVLIGILAAVAVPRMSNTINSGEEASENGVLAALESAVEMYAMDQVVENSSRSYPYNPFDHMEKVPQGYTGENSVLDEDGEWTFENGQWIAHQRNDNRRYKWSYNSNTGQFGDRVAY
;
A
#
# COMPACT_ATOMS: atom_id res chain seq x y z
N MET A 1 58.61 16.34 -10.26
CA MET A 1 57.40 15.74 -10.84
C MET A 1 57.06 14.48 -10.04
N LYS A 2 55.92 14.45 -9.34
CA LYS A 2 55.45 13.25 -8.63
C LYS A 2 54.99 12.23 -9.66
N LYS A 3 55.62 11.05 -9.70
CA LYS A 3 55.12 9.92 -10.49
C LYS A 3 53.85 9.40 -9.81
N ILE A 4 52.73 9.45 -10.50
CA ILE A 4 51.53 8.73 -10.08
C ILE A 4 51.76 7.26 -10.45
N LEU A 5 51.82 6.39 -9.45
CA LEU A 5 51.88 4.95 -9.65
C LEU A 5 50.49 4.50 -10.11
N ASN A 6 50.36 4.10 -11.38
CA ASN A 6 49.18 3.39 -11.86
C ASN A 6 49.30 1.93 -11.38
N GLU A 7 48.84 1.67 -10.17
CA GLU A 7 48.68 0.31 -9.66
C GLU A 7 47.45 -0.32 -10.32
N GLY A 8 47.68 -1.37 -11.13
CA GLY A 8 46.61 -2.14 -11.73
C GLY A 8 45.93 -3.05 -10.70
N PHE A 9 44.62 -3.19 -10.82
CA PHE A 9 43.79 -4.02 -9.93
C PHE A 9 44.19 -5.51 -10.02
N SER A 10 44.28 -6.21 -8.88
CA SER A 10 44.60 -7.65 -8.87
C SER A 10 43.37 -8.50 -9.19
N LEU A 11 43.57 -9.62 -9.90
CA LEU A 11 42.53 -10.64 -10.10
C LEU A 11 42.02 -11.19 -8.76
N VAL A 12 42.90 -11.30 -7.75
CA VAL A 12 42.53 -11.79 -6.42
C VAL A 12 41.60 -10.81 -5.72
N GLU A 13 41.85 -9.50 -5.85
CA GLU A 13 40.95 -8.48 -5.30
C GLU A 13 39.57 -8.56 -5.93
N LEU A 14 39.49 -8.76 -7.24
CA LEU A 14 38.20 -8.89 -7.93
C LEU A 14 37.40 -10.11 -7.45
N ILE A 15 38.07 -11.24 -7.23
CA ILE A 15 37.42 -12.47 -6.75
C ILE A 15 36.91 -12.28 -5.31
N ILE A 16 37.70 -11.68 -4.43
CA ILE A 16 37.26 -11.42 -3.04
C ILE A 16 36.02 -10.51 -3.04
N VAL A 17 36.03 -9.44 -3.83
CA VAL A 17 34.87 -8.54 -3.95
C VAL A 17 33.63 -9.27 -4.47
N MET A 18 33.78 -10.14 -5.47
CA MET A 18 32.67 -10.93 -6.02
C MET A 18 32.08 -11.90 -4.97
N VAL A 19 32.93 -12.57 -4.19
CA VAL A 19 32.49 -13.46 -3.10
C VAL A 19 31.75 -12.66 -2.02
N LEU A 20 32.27 -11.50 -1.63
CA LEU A 20 31.63 -10.63 -0.64
C LEU A 20 30.26 -10.13 -1.12
N ILE A 21 30.15 -9.64 -2.36
CA ILE A 21 28.87 -9.24 -2.94
C ILE A 21 27.90 -10.43 -3.02
N GLY A 22 28.39 -11.63 -3.34
CA GLY A 22 27.58 -12.85 -3.35
C GLY A 22 26.95 -13.16 -1.99
N ILE A 23 27.73 -13.08 -0.91
CA ILE A 23 27.22 -13.30 0.46
C ILE A 23 26.23 -12.20 0.86
N LEU A 24 26.54 -10.93 0.57
CA LEU A 24 25.66 -9.81 0.87
C LEU A 24 24.32 -9.94 0.12
N ALA A 25 24.35 -10.29 -1.16
CA ALA A 25 23.14 -10.47 -1.97
C ALA A 25 22.26 -11.61 -1.44
N ALA A 26 22.86 -12.74 -1.03
CA ALA A 26 22.13 -13.88 -0.50
C ALA A 26 21.31 -13.55 0.76
N VAL A 27 21.78 -12.62 1.60
CA VAL A 27 21.06 -12.20 2.82
C VAL A 27 20.15 -11.00 2.57
N ALA A 28 20.58 -10.05 1.74
CA ALA A 28 19.86 -8.81 1.51
C ALA A 28 18.55 -9.01 0.74
N VAL A 29 18.54 -9.85 -0.30
CA VAL A 29 17.38 -10.04 -1.18
C VAL A 29 16.15 -10.59 -0.43
N PRO A 30 16.24 -11.69 0.35
CA PRO A 30 15.08 -12.19 1.09
C PRO A 30 14.58 -11.20 2.14
N ARG A 31 15.49 -10.50 2.83
CA ARG A 31 15.13 -9.51 3.85
C ARG A 31 14.39 -8.32 3.23
N MET A 32 14.85 -7.82 2.09
CA MET A 32 14.22 -6.69 1.41
C MET A 32 12.79 -7.01 0.99
N SER A 33 12.54 -8.20 0.43
CA SER A 33 11.20 -8.64 0.03
C SER A 33 10.22 -8.65 1.21
N ASN A 34 10.63 -9.18 2.37
CA ASN A 34 9.80 -9.16 3.57
C ASN A 34 9.49 -7.74 4.06
N THR A 35 10.48 -6.85 4.04
CA THR A 35 10.30 -5.44 4.44
C THR A 35 9.30 -4.74 3.51
N ILE A 36 9.39 -4.94 2.19
CA ILE A 36 8.46 -4.37 1.21
C ILE A 36 7.03 -4.83 1.51
N ASN A 37 6.83 -6.14 1.65
CA ASN A 37 5.51 -6.72 1.95
C ASN A 37 4.89 -6.13 3.23
N SER A 38 5.68 -5.99 4.29
CA SER A 38 5.22 -5.39 5.55
C SER A 38 4.96 -3.89 5.44
N GLY A 39 5.70 -3.18 4.59
CA GLY A 39 5.51 -1.76 4.34
C GLY A 39 4.22 -1.49 3.56
N GLU A 40 3.93 -2.33 2.55
CA GLU A 40 2.66 -2.26 1.80
C GLU A 40 1.48 -2.52 2.73
N GLU A 41 1.53 -3.57 3.55
CA GLU A 41 0.49 -3.85 4.55
C GLU A 41 0.30 -2.70 5.56
N ALA A 42 1.38 -2.08 6.02
CA ALA A 42 1.29 -0.93 6.91
C ALA A 42 0.66 0.28 6.21
N SER A 43 0.96 0.49 4.92
CA SER A 43 0.37 1.55 4.11
C SER A 43 -1.13 1.31 3.89
N GLU A 44 -1.53 0.08 3.56
CA GLU A 44 -2.94 -0.31 3.44
C GLU A 44 -3.71 -0.04 4.72
N ASN A 45 -3.17 -0.47 5.87
CA ASN A 45 -3.80 -0.25 7.17
C ASN A 45 -3.91 1.25 7.50
N GLY A 46 -2.94 2.06 7.09
CA GLY A 46 -3.00 3.51 7.23
C GLY A 46 -4.13 4.14 6.40
N VAL A 47 -4.32 3.67 5.16
CA VAL A 47 -5.43 4.10 4.29
C VAL A 47 -6.77 3.68 4.89
N LEU A 48 -6.89 2.44 5.37
CA LEU A 48 -8.11 1.95 6.01
C LEU A 48 -8.48 2.74 7.26
N ALA A 49 -7.50 3.04 8.14
CA ALA A 49 -7.76 3.86 9.33
C ALA A 49 -8.23 5.29 8.96
N ALA A 50 -7.71 5.84 7.86
CA ALA A 50 -8.16 7.14 7.35
C ALA A 50 -9.59 7.06 6.79
N LEU A 51 -9.94 5.98 6.09
CA LEU A 51 -11.30 5.73 5.60
C LEU A 51 -12.29 5.58 6.76
N GLU A 52 -11.94 4.79 7.78
CA GLU A 52 -12.75 4.61 9.00
C GLU A 52 -13.02 5.95 9.69
N SER A 53 -11.99 6.78 9.84
CA SER A 53 -12.14 8.12 10.42
C SER A 53 -13.03 9.02 9.57
N ALA A 54 -12.88 9.01 8.24
CA ALA A 54 -13.68 9.83 7.34
C ALA A 54 -15.17 9.43 7.36
N VAL A 55 -15.44 8.12 7.34
CA VAL A 55 -16.79 7.55 7.44
C VAL A 55 -17.44 7.88 8.78
N GLU A 56 -16.69 7.80 9.88
CA GLU A 56 -17.19 8.12 11.22
C GLU A 56 -17.49 9.63 11.37
N MET A 57 -16.62 10.49 10.83
CA MET A 57 -16.85 11.93 10.79
C MET A 57 -18.11 12.27 10.00
N TYR A 58 -18.29 11.68 8.81
CA TYR A 58 -19.52 11.83 8.04
C TYR A 58 -20.76 11.41 8.86
N ALA A 59 -20.70 10.28 9.54
CA ALA A 59 -21.80 9.80 10.35
C ALA A 59 -22.13 10.75 11.51
N MET A 60 -21.14 11.41 12.10
CA MET A 60 -21.36 12.45 13.11
C MET A 60 -22.04 13.68 12.53
N ASP A 61 -21.59 14.16 11.38
CA ASP A 61 -22.19 15.30 10.69
C ASP A 61 -23.65 15.02 10.35
N GLN A 62 -23.97 13.80 9.88
CA GLN A 62 -25.35 13.39 9.60
C GLN A 62 -26.25 13.35 10.85
N VAL A 63 -25.71 12.96 12.01
CA VAL A 63 -26.47 13.05 13.27
C VAL A 63 -26.79 14.49 13.62
N VAL A 64 -25.85 15.42 13.39
CA VAL A 64 -26.05 16.85 13.68
C VAL A 64 -27.04 17.48 12.72
N GLU A 65 -26.94 17.19 11.42
CA GLU A 65 -27.75 17.82 10.38
C GLU A 65 -29.16 17.21 10.30
N ASN A 66 -29.24 15.88 10.33
CA ASN A 66 -30.46 15.13 10.01
C ASN A 66 -31.04 14.38 11.21
N SER A 67 -30.46 14.53 12.41
CA SER A 67 -30.88 13.80 13.62
C SER A 67 -30.88 12.28 13.45
N SER A 68 -30.17 11.76 12.45
CA SER A 68 -30.12 10.35 12.10
C SER A 68 -28.72 9.98 11.69
N ARG A 69 -28.21 8.88 12.25
CA ARG A 69 -26.90 8.34 11.89
C ARG A 69 -27.01 7.60 10.57
N SER A 70 -26.19 7.96 9.60
CA SER A 70 -26.05 7.26 8.32
C SER A 70 -24.59 7.30 7.89
N TYR A 71 -24.21 6.38 7.01
CA TYR A 71 -22.85 6.25 6.52
C TYR A 71 -22.84 6.46 5.00
N PRO A 72 -21.71 6.92 4.44
CA PRO A 72 -21.65 7.19 3.01
C PRO A 72 -21.69 5.89 2.22
N TYR A 73 -22.25 5.96 1.01
CA TYR A 73 -22.27 4.81 0.10
C TYR A 73 -20.85 4.38 -0.28
N ASN A 74 -20.01 5.35 -0.63
CA ASN A 74 -18.60 5.15 -0.94
C ASN A 74 -17.73 5.82 0.14
N PRO A 75 -16.87 5.06 0.84
CA PRO A 75 -16.08 5.60 1.94
C PRO A 75 -14.97 6.57 1.47
N PHE A 76 -14.59 6.55 0.19
CA PHE A 76 -13.57 7.46 -0.36
C PHE A 76 -14.08 8.88 -0.60
N ASP A 77 -15.39 9.07 -0.79
CA ASP A 77 -15.98 10.35 -1.21
C ASP A 77 -15.85 11.47 -0.16
N HIS A 78 -15.67 11.09 1.11
CA HIS A 78 -15.62 12.02 2.24
C HIS A 78 -14.23 12.10 2.89
N MET A 79 -13.20 11.55 2.24
CA MET A 79 -11.83 11.73 2.69
C MET A 79 -11.33 13.14 2.34
N GLU A 80 -10.64 13.79 3.28
CA GLU A 80 -9.94 15.06 3.01
C GLU A 80 -8.88 14.89 1.91
N LYS A 81 -8.19 13.75 1.92
CA LYS A 81 -7.23 13.35 0.90
C LYS A 81 -7.43 11.90 0.53
N VAL A 82 -7.93 11.66 -0.68
CA VAL A 82 -7.99 10.32 -1.25
C VAL A 82 -6.58 9.76 -1.44
N PRO A 83 -6.38 8.43 -1.27
CA PRO A 83 -5.12 7.79 -1.56
C PRO A 83 -4.68 8.04 -3.00
N GLN A 84 -3.37 8.14 -3.19
CA GLN A 84 -2.80 8.15 -4.53
C GLN A 84 -3.15 6.82 -5.21
N GLY A 85 -3.66 6.87 -6.43
CA GLY A 85 -4.11 5.69 -7.17
C GLY A 85 -5.58 5.34 -6.96
N TYR A 86 -6.37 6.12 -6.22
CA TYR A 86 -7.83 5.91 -6.22
C TYR A 86 -8.42 6.23 -7.61
N THR A 87 -8.97 5.20 -8.26
CA THR A 87 -9.50 5.28 -9.63
C THR A 87 -11.02 5.37 -9.70
N GLY A 88 -11.70 5.53 -8.56
CA GLY A 88 -13.16 5.61 -8.50
C GLY A 88 -13.82 4.25 -8.28
N GLU A 89 -15.09 4.14 -8.70
CA GLU A 89 -15.93 2.97 -8.46
C GLU A 89 -15.88 1.95 -9.58
N ASN A 90 -15.80 0.66 -9.21
CA ASN A 90 -15.79 -0.48 -10.12
C ASN A 90 -14.75 -0.36 -11.24
N SER A 91 -13.66 0.35 -10.95
CA SER A 91 -12.56 0.53 -11.89
C SER A 91 -11.75 -0.74 -11.96
N VAL A 92 -11.24 -1.06 -13.14
CA VAL A 92 -10.32 -2.17 -13.29
C VAL A 92 -9.01 -1.75 -12.64
N LEU A 93 -8.48 -2.57 -11.73
CA LEU A 93 -7.11 -2.43 -11.23
C LEU A 93 -6.18 -2.95 -12.33
N ASP A 94 -5.55 -2.07 -13.10
CA ASP A 94 -4.63 -2.43 -14.19
C ASP A 94 -3.21 -1.89 -13.96
N GLU A 95 -3.05 -0.92 -13.06
CA GLU A 95 -1.77 -0.40 -12.60
C GLU A 95 -1.51 -0.72 -11.12
N ASP A 96 -0.23 -0.68 -10.75
CA ASP A 96 0.20 -0.93 -9.37
C ASP A 96 -0.06 0.28 -8.48
N GLY A 97 -0.47 0.02 -7.23
CA GLY A 97 -0.80 1.05 -6.27
C GLY A 97 -2.24 1.56 -6.36
N GLU A 98 -3.03 1.04 -7.29
CA GLU A 98 -4.40 1.50 -7.51
C GLU A 98 -5.36 1.05 -6.41
N TRP A 99 -6.37 1.89 -6.14
CA TRP A 99 -7.46 1.66 -5.21
C TRP A 99 -8.79 1.86 -5.93
N THR A 100 -9.78 1.02 -5.65
CA THR A 100 -11.14 1.19 -6.17
C THR A 100 -12.18 0.76 -5.15
N PHE A 101 -13.41 1.26 -5.31
CA PHE A 101 -14.57 0.80 -4.57
C PHE A 101 -15.49 -0.03 -5.47
N GLU A 102 -15.57 -1.33 -5.23
CA GLU A 102 -16.30 -2.27 -6.07
C GLU A 102 -17.63 -2.69 -5.43
N ASN A 103 -18.66 -2.78 -6.28
CA ASN A 103 -19.95 -3.39 -5.99
C ASN A 103 -20.63 -2.86 -4.72
N GLY A 104 -20.38 -1.60 -4.37
CA GLY A 104 -20.97 -0.93 -3.21
C GLY A 104 -20.58 -1.51 -1.85
N GLN A 105 -19.54 -2.37 -1.80
CA GLN A 105 -19.21 -3.11 -0.58
C GLN A 105 -17.75 -3.52 -0.45
N TRP A 106 -16.92 -3.35 -1.47
CA TRP A 106 -15.52 -3.79 -1.44
C TRP A 106 -14.59 -2.63 -1.70
N ILE A 107 -13.66 -2.41 -0.79
CA ILE A 107 -12.51 -1.56 -1.03
C ILE A 107 -11.42 -2.49 -1.57
N ALA A 108 -10.93 -2.26 -2.78
CA ALA A 108 -9.94 -3.10 -3.43
C ALA A 108 -8.66 -2.33 -3.72
N HIS A 109 -7.52 -3.03 -3.64
CA HIS A 109 -6.19 -2.49 -3.87
C HIS A 109 -5.30 -3.50 -4.61
N GLN A 110 -4.47 -3.00 -5.54
CA GLN A 110 -3.39 -3.76 -6.16
C GLN A 110 -2.02 -3.26 -5.65
N ARG A 111 -1.22 -4.18 -5.10
CA ARG A 111 0.16 -3.90 -4.64
C ARG A 111 1.15 -3.86 -5.80
N ASN A 112 2.40 -3.45 -5.52
CA ASN A 112 3.48 -3.33 -6.51
C ASN A 112 3.99 -4.67 -7.08
N ASP A 113 3.49 -5.79 -6.57
CA ASP A 113 3.77 -7.12 -7.09
C ASP A 113 2.54 -7.80 -7.70
N ASN A 114 1.56 -6.98 -8.11
CA ASN A 114 0.30 -7.36 -8.74
C ASN A 114 -0.62 -8.19 -7.84
N ARG A 115 -0.27 -8.44 -6.57
CA ARG A 115 -1.20 -9.09 -5.63
C ARG A 115 -2.31 -8.13 -5.29
N ARG A 116 -3.53 -8.66 -5.24
CA ARG A 116 -4.73 -7.88 -4.93
C ARG A 116 -5.31 -8.28 -3.59
N TYR A 117 -5.74 -7.25 -2.88
CA TYR A 117 -6.41 -7.40 -1.60
C TYR A 117 -7.66 -6.54 -1.60
N LYS A 118 -8.66 -6.98 -0.84
CA LYS A 118 -9.86 -6.22 -0.62
C LYS A 118 -10.36 -6.35 0.81
N TRP A 119 -11.18 -5.39 1.20
CA TRP A 119 -11.81 -5.30 2.51
C TRP A 119 -13.30 -5.02 2.30
N SER A 120 -14.16 -5.69 3.07
CA SER A 120 -15.60 -5.41 3.00
C SER A 120 -15.90 -4.09 3.69
N TYR A 121 -16.82 -3.31 3.15
CA TYR A 121 -17.39 -2.12 3.74
C TYR A 121 -18.91 -2.24 3.73
N ASN A 122 -19.54 -2.00 4.88
CA ASN A 122 -20.98 -2.03 5.00
C ASN A 122 -21.54 -0.62 5.23
N SER A 123 -22.08 -0.01 4.18
CA SER A 123 -22.67 1.34 4.20
C SER A 123 -23.90 1.50 5.09
N ASN A 124 -24.48 0.41 5.61
CA ASN A 124 -25.55 0.50 6.61
C ASN A 124 -25.02 0.66 8.04
N THR A 125 -23.78 0.21 8.29
CA THR A 125 -23.22 0.11 9.65
C THR A 125 -21.88 0.85 9.80
N GLY A 126 -21.29 1.30 8.70
CA GLY A 126 -19.96 1.91 8.67
C GLY A 126 -18.82 0.96 9.00
N GLN A 127 -19.08 -0.35 9.06
CA GLN A 127 -18.09 -1.34 9.47
C GLN A 127 -17.21 -1.77 8.30
N PHE A 128 -15.91 -1.93 8.59
CA PHE A 128 -14.90 -2.46 7.71
C PHE A 128 -14.56 -3.89 8.14
N GLY A 129 -14.31 -4.78 7.18
CA GLY A 129 -13.96 -6.17 7.43
C GLY A 129 -12.47 -6.47 7.25
N ASP A 130 -12.12 -7.71 7.52
CA ASP A 130 -10.74 -8.19 7.41
C ASP A 130 -10.24 -8.20 5.96
N ARG A 131 -8.91 -8.17 5.81
CA ARG A 131 -8.22 -8.26 4.52
C ARG A 131 -8.43 -9.63 3.88
N VAL A 132 -8.85 -9.64 2.62
CA VAL A 132 -9.03 -10.84 1.80
C VAL A 132 -8.21 -10.71 0.51
N ALA A 133 -7.40 -11.72 0.19
CA ALA A 133 -6.73 -11.82 -1.10
C ALA A 133 -7.69 -12.35 -2.17
N TYR A 134 -7.59 -11.88 -3.41
CA TYR A 134 -8.43 -12.34 -4.51
C TYR A 134 -7.75 -12.23 -5.88
#